data_AF-A0A376P6J7-F1
#
_entry.id   AF-A0A376P6J7-F1
#
_cell.length_a   1.000
_cell.length_b   1.000
_cell.length_c   1.000
_cell.angle_alpha   90.00
_cell.angle_beta   90.00
_cell.angle_gamma   90.00
#
_symmetry.space_group_name_H-M   'P 1'
#
loop_
_entity.id
_entity.type
_entity.pdbx_description
1 polymer ?
#
loop_
_entity_poly.entity_id
_entity_poly.type
_entity_poly.pdbx_seq_one_letter_code
_entity_poly.pdbx_strand_id
1 'polypeptide(L)' 'MNNNNTLYVGLDVHKESITVAYAINSEPVELMGKMAHHLLIFRIL' A
#
# COMPACT_ATOMS: atom_id res chain seq x y z
N MET A 1 25.84 -6.17 -10.69
CA MET A 1 25.16 -5.90 -9.40
C MET A 1 23.67 -6.09 -9.67
N ASN A 2 23.09 -7.20 -9.19
CA ASN A 2 21.72 -7.59 -9.52
C ASN A 2 20.77 -6.98 -8.47
N ASN A 3 20.11 -5.87 -8.81
CA ASN A 3 19.22 -5.11 -7.91
C ASN A 3 17.74 -5.51 -8.11
N ASN A 4 17.48 -6.79 -8.37
CA ASN A 4 16.13 -7.33 -8.53
C ASN A 4 15.41 -7.35 -7.18
N ASN A 5 14.97 -6.17 -6.72
CA ASN A 5 14.04 -6.05 -5.62
C ASN A 5 12.62 -6.14 -6.18
N THR A 6 11.91 -7.18 -5.81
CA THR A 6 10.48 -7.33 -6.12
C THR A 6 9.68 -6.61 -5.04
N LEU A 7 8.83 -5.66 -5.44
CA LEU A 7 7.90 -5.00 -4.52
C LEU A 7 6.55 -5.69 -4.60
N TYR A 8 6.09 -6.24 -3.48
CA TYR A 8 4.74 -6.77 -3.33
C TYR A 8 3.87 -5.72 -2.67
N VAL A 9 2.68 -5.45 -3.22
CA VAL A 9 1.73 -4.47 -2.68
C VAL A 9 0.39 -5.16 -2.45
N GLY A 10 -0.11 -5.07 -1.21
CA GLY A 10 -1.44 -5.49 -0.83
C GLY A 10 -2.37 -4.29 -0.73
N LEU A 11 -3.51 -4.36 -1.43
CA LEU A 11 -4.56 -3.36 -1.41
C LEU A 11 -5.83 -4.00 -0.86
N ASP A 12 -6.30 -3.53 0.29
CA ASP A 12 -7.61 -3.90 0.83
C ASP A 12 -8.58 -2.73 0.64
N VAL A 13 -9.57 -2.93 -0.22
CA VAL A 13 -10.60 -1.94 -0.54
C VAL A 13 -11.86 -2.31 0.22
N HIS A 14 -12.13 -1.56 1.27
CA HIS A 14 -13.36 -1.64 2.04
C HIS A 14 -14.29 -0.49 1.66
N LYS A 15 -15.59 -0.63 1.93
CA LYS A 15 -16.64 0.35 1.56
C LYS A 15 -16.32 1.80 1.94
N GLU A 16 -15.59 2.00 3.04
CA GLU A 16 -15.32 3.32 3.62
C GLU A 16 -13.82 3.62 3.79
N SER A 17 -12.94 2.71 3.36
CA SER A 17 -11.50 2.91 3.52
C SER A 17 -10.69 2.03 2.58
N ILE A 18 -9.50 2.50 2.23
CA ILE A 18 -8.48 1.73 1.52
C ILE A 18 -7.30 1.53 2.47
N THR A 19 -6.83 0.30 2.62
CA THR A 19 -5.61 -0.02 3.35
C THR A 19 -4.53 -0.47 2.38
N VAL A 20 -3.32 0.05 2.56
CA VAL A 20 -2.16 -0.29 1.72
C VAL A 20 -1.06 -0.88 2.60
N ALA A 21 -0.55 -2.04 2.21
CA ALA A 21 0.61 -2.69 2.81
C ALA A 21 1.59 -3.14 1.73
N TYR A 22 2.88 -3.26 2.06
CA TYR A 22 3.89 -3.66 1.10
C TYR A 22 4.97 -4.54 1.73
N ALA A 23 5.70 -5.27 0.90
CA ALA A 23 6.92 -5.98 1.28
C ALA A 23 7.94 -5.91 0.14
N ILE A 24 9.22 -5.84 0.49
CA ILE A 24 10.31 -5.89 -0.47
C ILE A 24 10.93 -7.29 -0.42
N ASN A 25 10.92 -8.01 -1.54
CA ASN A 25 11.34 -9.41 -1.61
C ASN A 25 10.57 -10.27 -0.59
N SER A 26 11.28 -11.04 0.24
CA SER A 26 10.70 -11.88 1.28
C SER A 26 10.77 -11.24 2.67
N GLU A 27 10.99 -9.93 2.75
CA GLU A 27 11.03 -9.19 4.00
C GLU A 27 9.63 -9.03 4.61
N PRO A 28 9.53 -8.67 5.91
CA PRO A 28 8.26 -8.47 6.58
C PRO A 28 7.34 -7.47 5.87
N VAL A 29 6.03 -7.71 5.98
CA VAL A 29 5.02 -6.79 5.46
C VAL A 29 4.94 -5.55 6.34
N GLU A 30 5.01 -4.38 5.72
CA GLU A 30 4.86 -3.08 6.35
C GLU A 30 3.53 -2.44 5.96
N LEU A 31 2.86 -1.81 6.93
CA LEU A 31 1.63 -1.06 6.71
C LEU A 31 1.97 0.36 6.25
N MET A 32 1.65 0.70 5.00
CA MET A 32 1.86 2.05 4.46
C MET A 32 0.81 3.02 5.02
N GLY A 33 -0.41 2.55 5.22
CA GLY A 33 -1.45 3.31 5.89
C GLY A 33 -2.87 2.89 5.54
N LYS A 34 -3.83 3.46 6.26
CA LYS A 34 -5.27 3.35 6.01
C LYS A 34 -5.82 4.72 5.67
N MET A 35 -6.39 4.86 4.48
CA MET A 35 -7.04 6.08 4.03
C MET A 35 -8.56 5.92 4.13
N ALA A 36 -9.22 6.81 4.87
CA ALA A 36 -10.67 6.87 4.89
C ALA A 36 -11.22 7.50 3.61
N HIS A 37 -12.42 7.07 3.18
CA HIS A 37 -13.07 7.50 1.94
C HIS A 37 -13.24 9.03 1.84
N HIS A 38 -13.47 9.73 2.95
CA HIS A 38 -13.58 11.20 2.98
C HIS A 38 -12.27 11.92 2.62
N LEU A 39 -11.12 11.27 2.81
CA LEU A 39 -9.80 11.84 2.50
C LEU A 39 -9.28 11.42 1.11
N LEU A 40 -10.03 10.58 0.38
CA LEU A 40 -9.58 9.98 -0.88
C LEU A 40 -9.54 10.96 -2.06
N ILE A 41 -10.22 12.11 -1.97
CA ILE A 41 -10.41 13.05 -3.08
C ILE A 41 -9.23 14.03 -3.26
N PHE A 42 -8.37 14.22 -2.24
CA PHE A 42 -7.36 15.29 -2.26
C PHE A 42 -5.93 14.87 -2.58
N ARG A 43 -5.66 13.59 -2.93
CA ARG A 43 -4.28 13.07 -3.02
C ARG A 43 -3.96 12.34 -4.33
N ILE A 44 -4.53 12.78 -5.45
CA ILE A 44 -4.15 12.35 -6.82
C ILE A 44 -3.93 13.58 -7.75
N LEU A 45 -3.93 14.80 -7.19
CA LEU A 45 -3.58 16.04 -7.91
C LEU A 45 -2.21 16.55 -7.48
#